data_AF-A0A839DR62-F1
#
_entry.id   AF-A0A839DR62-F1
#
_cell.length_a   1.000
_cell.length_b   1.000
_cell.length_c   1.000
_cell.angle_alpha   90.00
_cell.angle_beta   90.00
_cell.angle_gamma   90.00
#
_symmetry.space_group_name_H-M   'P 1'
#
loop_
_entity.id
_entity.type
_entity.pdbx_description
1 polymer ?
#
loop_
_entity_poly.entity_id
_entity_poly.type
_entity_poly.pdbx_seq_one_letter_code
_entity_poly.pdbx_strand_id
1 'polypeptide(L)'
;MSAPPPQGHLANVDPRTLPDDGLGQSSPSESVPSQHRTVSGKPAGNGYTGTAETHAGAVFFAGDLAYKMKKPVDLGFLDFRDLRTRAWACAREWELNRRFAPDVYLDVVEARGRDGEVYEHFVVMRRMPAERSLAGLVENGRADEDAVREVARILAGVHSCQSRSPEVSAEGKPDALRDRWGAALRTVRSFAGTLVDSEVVDELEHRALTFVSGRGPLLDSRVSEGRVVDGHGDLLSEDIFCLDDGPRVLDCIEFDDRLRWLDGADDAACLAMDLEYRGDPTLAERFLGWYAQFSADSAPSGLLHHYMAYRALVRTRVACLKHSPADTSTALDARQHLQLALEHARRSQARLVLVGGLPGTGKSTLSEGLADELGATLLSSDRVRREVAGVTSAESTAEPYRSGLYAPDSTDRTYEELLRRASTLLAHGETVVLDASWTRRTHRQLATDTAERTSSELVPLQCTAPDDVATERLRQRSATVSDADEDIAAAMAVDADPWPQAHAVSTAESGSVDRALHILRSRMSR
;
A
#
# COMPACT_ATOMS: atom_id res chain seq x y z
N MET A 1 -36.98 -10.02 56.70
CA MET A 1 -35.82 -9.13 56.73
C MET A 1 -34.73 -9.78 55.89
N SER A 2 -34.65 -9.41 54.62
CA SER A 2 -33.63 -9.88 53.68
C SER A 2 -32.89 -8.66 53.16
N ALA A 3 -31.58 -8.60 53.38
CA ALA A 3 -30.71 -7.52 52.96
C ALA A 3 -30.34 -7.65 51.46
N PRO A 4 -30.15 -6.53 50.74
CA PRO A 4 -29.82 -6.54 49.32
C PRO A 4 -28.31 -6.73 49.07
N PRO A 5 -27.90 -7.19 47.86
CA PRO A 5 -26.50 -7.34 47.49
C PRO A 5 -25.84 -5.99 47.09
N PRO A 6 -24.50 -5.90 47.09
CA PRO A 6 -23.78 -4.62 47.03
C PRO A 6 -23.70 -4.04 45.61
N GLN A 7 -23.76 -2.71 45.53
CA GLN A 7 -23.53 -1.91 44.33
C GLN A 7 -22.01 -1.80 44.08
N GLY A 8 -21.55 -2.24 42.92
CA GLY A 8 -20.18 -2.02 42.46
C GLY A 8 -20.02 -0.63 41.85
N HIS A 9 -19.13 0.18 42.42
CA HIS A 9 -18.69 1.46 41.87
C HIS A 9 -17.97 1.26 40.53
N LEU A 10 -18.50 1.89 39.46
CA LEU A 10 -17.73 2.19 38.25
C LEU A 10 -16.70 3.27 38.60
N ALA A 11 -15.42 2.94 38.45
CA ALA A 11 -14.33 3.89 38.58
C ALA A 11 -14.39 4.89 37.42
N ASN A 12 -14.59 6.17 37.75
CA ASN A 12 -14.34 7.30 36.85
C ASN A 12 -12.86 7.29 36.46
N VAL A 13 -12.57 7.11 35.17
CA VAL A 13 -11.26 7.43 34.59
C VAL A 13 -11.28 8.91 34.24
N ASP A 14 -10.38 9.68 34.86
CA ASP A 14 -10.20 11.13 34.68
C ASP A 14 -9.69 11.42 33.25
N PRO A 15 -10.35 12.28 32.43
CA PRO A 15 -9.96 12.52 31.04
C PRO A 15 -8.69 13.37 30.84
N ARG A 16 -7.87 13.62 31.87
CA ARG A 16 -6.76 14.60 31.82
C ARG A 16 -5.35 14.04 31.70
N THR A 17 -5.18 12.86 31.10
CA THR A 17 -3.84 12.29 30.84
C THR A 17 -3.69 11.69 29.44
N LEU A 18 -4.08 12.43 28.40
CA LEU A 18 -3.61 12.19 27.03
C LEU A 18 -2.61 13.29 26.66
N PRO A 19 -1.39 12.96 26.19
CA PRO A 19 -0.45 13.96 25.73
C PRO A 19 -0.95 14.59 24.43
N ASP A 20 -0.68 15.88 24.30
CA ASP A 20 -0.96 16.76 23.17
C ASP A 20 -0.51 16.12 21.84
N ASP A 21 -1.44 15.55 21.08
CA ASP A 21 -1.21 15.05 19.73
C ASP A 21 -1.06 16.28 18.83
N GLY A 22 0.15 16.50 18.29
CA GLY A 22 0.55 17.66 17.47
C GLY A 22 -0.21 17.87 16.14
N LEU A 23 -1.50 17.59 16.10
CA LEU A 23 -2.47 18.09 15.13
C LEU A 23 -2.66 19.59 15.39
N GLY A 24 -1.83 20.40 14.73
CA GLY A 24 -2.03 21.84 14.66
C GLY A 24 -3.41 22.14 14.09
N GLN A 25 -4.33 22.57 14.96
CA GLN A 25 -5.66 23.05 14.58
C GLN A 25 -5.48 24.31 13.72
N SER A 26 -5.75 24.21 12.42
CA SER A 26 -5.94 25.39 11.58
C SER A 26 -7.29 26.02 11.95
N SER A 27 -7.24 27.10 12.72
CA SER A 27 -8.41 27.96 12.92
C SER A 27 -8.78 28.61 11.58
N PRO A 28 -10.07 28.68 11.19
CA PRO A 28 -10.42 29.32 9.92
C PRO A 28 -10.26 30.84 10.04
N SER A 29 -9.23 31.38 9.38
CA SER A 29 -9.16 32.80 9.04
C SER A 29 -9.38 32.97 7.55
N GLU A 30 -10.64 32.96 7.11
CA GLU A 30 -11.11 33.66 5.90
C GLU A 30 -12.63 33.52 5.75
N SER A 31 -13.27 34.62 5.34
CA SER A 31 -14.72 34.78 5.25
C SER A 31 -15.35 33.96 4.13
N VAL A 32 -16.28 33.06 4.48
CA VAL A 32 -17.11 32.29 3.54
C VAL A 32 -18.13 33.24 2.86
N PRO A 33 -18.25 33.27 1.52
CA PRO A 33 -19.29 34.03 0.85
C PRO A 33 -20.67 33.38 1.06
N SER A 34 -21.58 34.07 1.73
CA SER A 34 -22.93 33.61 2.01
C SER A 34 -23.84 33.73 0.78
N GLN A 35 -24.12 32.62 0.11
CA GLN A 35 -25.30 32.47 -0.75
C GLN A 35 -26.08 31.23 -0.32
N HIS A 36 -26.62 31.23 0.90
CA HIS A 36 -27.50 30.17 1.39
C HIS A 36 -28.94 30.44 0.96
N ARG A 37 -29.57 29.45 0.31
CA ARG A 37 -30.94 29.52 -0.17
C ARG A 37 -31.88 29.01 0.92
N THR A 38 -32.75 29.87 1.45
CA THR A 38 -33.77 29.46 2.40
C THR A 38 -34.89 28.71 1.67
N VAL A 39 -35.00 27.39 1.86
CA VAL A 39 -36.21 26.66 1.46
C VAL A 39 -37.22 26.75 2.60
N SER A 40 -38.04 27.80 2.58
CA SER A 40 -39.30 27.83 3.34
C SER A 40 -40.34 27.05 2.54
N GLY A 41 -40.32 25.72 2.67
CA GLY A 41 -41.26 24.83 2.01
C GLY A 41 -41.57 23.65 2.93
N LYS A 42 -42.84 23.47 3.28
CA LYS A 42 -43.33 22.20 3.84
C LYS A 42 -42.72 21.05 3.02
N PRO A 43 -42.16 19.99 3.65
CA PRO A 43 -41.70 18.85 2.90
C PRO A 43 -42.89 18.33 2.09
N ALA A 44 -42.78 18.43 0.75
CA ALA A 44 -43.80 17.94 -0.14
C ALA A 44 -43.86 16.41 0.02
N GLY A 45 -44.90 15.92 0.68
CA GLY A 45 -45.48 14.58 0.46
C GLY A 45 -44.65 13.32 0.73
N ASN A 46 -43.36 13.38 1.02
CA ASN A 46 -42.54 12.20 1.26
C ASN A 46 -42.24 12.05 2.76
N GLY A 47 -42.99 11.16 3.43
CA GLY A 47 -42.86 10.92 4.86
C GLY A 47 -41.46 10.43 5.26
N TYR A 48 -41.08 10.69 6.50
CA TYR A 48 -39.90 10.09 7.12
C TYR A 48 -39.98 8.57 7.06
N THR A 49 -38.91 7.92 6.61
CA THR A 49 -38.85 6.47 6.39
C THR A 49 -37.81 5.75 7.23
N GLY A 50 -36.91 6.46 7.90
CA GLY A 50 -35.89 5.87 8.76
C GLY A 50 -34.71 6.80 9.02
N THR A 51 -33.83 6.38 9.94
CA THR A 51 -32.57 7.07 10.25
C THR A 51 -31.44 6.03 10.26
N ALA A 52 -30.28 6.42 9.75
CA ALA A 52 -29.02 5.73 9.97
C ALA A 52 -28.08 6.65 10.75
N GLU A 53 -27.34 6.11 11.72
CA GLU A 53 -26.48 6.91 12.59
C GLU A 53 -25.04 6.42 12.56
N THR A 54 -24.11 7.36 12.56
CA THR A 54 -22.68 7.13 12.83
C THR A 54 -22.31 7.80 14.16
N HIS A 55 -21.05 7.67 14.57
CA HIS A 55 -20.55 8.33 15.78
C HIS A 55 -20.51 9.87 15.63
N ALA A 56 -20.34 10.37 14.41
CA ALA A 56 -20.20 11.80 14.09
C ALA A 56 -21.41 12.42 13.38
N GLY A 57 -22.40 11.63 12.96
CA GLY A 57 -23.53 12.14 12.18
C GLY A 57 -24.78 11.26 12.20
N ALA A 58 -25.85 11.76 11.61
CA ALA A 58 -27.12 11.06 11.41
C ALA A 58 -27.69 11.37 10.02
N VAL A 59 -28.23 10.37 9.34
CA VAL A 59 -28.86 10.48 8.02
C VAL A 59 -30.33 10.15 8.15
N PHE A 60 -31.20 11.11 7.80
CA PHE A 60 -32.65 10.96 7.84
C PHE A 60 -33.19 10.74 6.42
N PHE A 61 -33.94 9.65 6.22
CA PHE A 61 -34.49 9.31 4.91
C PHE A 61 -35.93 9.81 4.77
N ALA A 62 -36.23 10.59 3.73
CA ALA A 62 -37.56 11.12 3.43
C ALA A 62 -37.87 10.96 1.94
N GLY A 63 -38.58 9.89 1.58
CA GLY A 63 -38.79 9.47 0.19
C GLY A 63 -37.47 9.25 -0.54
N ASP A 64 -37.30 9.96 -1.66
CA ASP A 64 -36.11 9.89 -2.52
C ASP A 64 -34.92 10.74 -2.03
N LEU A 65 -35.08 11.44 -0.89
CA LEU A 65 -34.06 12.29 -0.30
C LEU A 65 -33.49 11.71 0.99
N ALA A 66 -32.24 12.04 1.26
CA ALA A 66 -31.53 11.81 2.52
C ALA A 66 -30.99 13.15 3.04
N TYR A 67 -31.12 13.38 4.35
CA TYR A 67 -30.64 14.58 5.03
C TYR A 67 -29.57 14.18 6.04
N LYS A 68 -28.32 14.57 5.80
CA LYS A 68 -27.19 14.26 6.69
C LYS A 68 -26.90 15.44 7.61
N MET A 69 -26.94 15.17 8.92
CA MET A 69 -26.63 16.06 10.02
C MET A 69 -25.30 15.63 10.65
N LYS A 70 -24.53 16.60 11.15
CA LYS A 70 -23.39 16.34 12.04
C LYS A 70 -23.87 16.35 13.50
N LYS A 71 -23.42 15.40 14.31
CA LYS A 71 -23.79 15.32 15.74
C LYS A 71 -22.94 16.31 16.56
N PRO A 72 -23.48 16.91 17.63
CA PRO A 72 -22.74 17.84 18.49
C PRO A 72 -21.80 17.09 19.45
N VAL A 73 -20.75 16.46 18.90
CA VAL A 73 -19.81 15.60 19.64
C VAL A 73 -18.37 16.11 19.53
N ASP A 74 -17.54 15.71 20.49
CA ASP A 74 -16.08 15.84 20.46
C ASP A 74 -15.49 14.43 20.52
N LEU A 75 -14.81 14.02 19.46
CA LEU A 75 -14.19 12.70 19.31
C LEU A 75 -12.66 12.76 19.49
N GLY A 76 -12.11 13.89 19.96
CA GLY A 76 -10.68 14.14 20.12
C GLY A 76 -9.96 14.52 18.81
N PHE A 77 -10.30 13.86 17.70
CA PHE A 77 -9.83 14.21 16.35
C PHE A 77 -10.83 15.07 15.56
N LEU A 78 -12.03 15.29 16.12
CA LEU A 78 -13.14 15.99 15.47
C LEU A 78 -14.00 16.67 16.54
N ASP A 79 -14.19 18.00 16.45
CA ASP A 79 -15.05 18.76 17.37
C ASP A 79 -16.19 19.44 16.60
N PHE A 80 -17.40 18.89 16.77
CA PHE A 80 -18.63 19.39 16.18
C PHE A 80 -19.60 19.98 17.21
N ARG A 81 -19.13 20.31 18.42
CA ARG A 81 -19.99 20.93 19.46
C ARG A 81 -20.55 22.28 19.01
N ASP A 82 -19.74 23.09 18.33
CA ASP A 82 -20.15 24.39 17.82
C ASP A 82 -20.94 24.29 16.52
N LEU A 83 -22.03 25.07 16.41
CA LEU A 83 -22.92 25.08 15.25
C LEU A 83 -22.20 25.59 13.99
N ARG A 84 -21.27 26.54 14.10
CA ARG A 84 -20.53 27.07 12.94
C ARG A 84 -19.59 26.00 12.38
N THR A 85 -18.97 25.21 13.24
CA THR A 85 -18.14 24.08 12.80
C THR A 85 -18.97 23.05 12.05
N ARG A 86 -20.19 22.74 12.51
CA ARG A 86 -21.11 21.86 11.77
C ARG A 86 -21.56 22.46 10.44
N ALA A 87 -21.85 23.75 10.39
CA ALA A 87 -22.17 24.45 9.15
C ALA A 87 -21.03 24.35 8.13
N TRP A 88 -19.80 24.61 8.57
CA TRP A 88 -18.59 24.47 7.76
C TRP A 88 -18.41 23.03 7.27
N ALA A 89 -18.57 22.03 8.15
CA ALA A 89 -18.43 20.62 7.79
C ALA A 89 -19.48 20.18 6.76
N CYS A 90 -20.74 20.62 6.89
CA CYS A 90 -21.79 20.36 5.89
C CYS A 90 -21.45 20.99 4.54
N ALA A 91 -20.98 22.25 4.53
CA ALA A 91 -20.56 22.93 3.31
C ALA A 91 -19.39 22.20 2.62
N ARG A 92 -18.39 21.78 3.41
CA ARG A 92 -17.25 21.02 2.91
C ARG A 92 -17.62 19.66 2.37
N GLU A 93 -18.44 18.90 3.08
CA GLU A 93 -18.92 17.60 2.62
C GLU A 93 -19.63 17.73 1.27
N TRP A 94 -20.51 18.73 1.13
CA TRP A 94 -21.20 19.02 -0.12
C TRP A 94 -20.22 19.40 -1.25
N GLU A 95 -19.26 20.29 -0.98
CA GLU A 95 -18.29 20.71 -1.99
C GLU A 95 -17.39 19.56 -2.47
N LEU A 96 -16.86 18.78 -1.52
CA LEU A 96 -15.92 17.69 -1.78
C LEU A 96 -16.56 16.55 -2.55
N ASN A 97 -17.72 16.10 -2.10
CA ASN A 97 -18.35 14.92 -2.69
C ASN A 97 -19.00 15.21 -4.04
N ARG A 98 -19.31 16.47 -4.37
CA ARG A 98 -19.77 16.84 -5.71
C ARG A 98 -18.72 16.63 -6.79
N ARG A 99 -17.44 16.46 -6.44
CA ARG A 99 -16.38 16.05 -7.38
C ARG A 99 -16.64 14.64 -7.94
N PHE A 100 -17.27 13.78 -7.13
CA PHE A 100 -17.50 12.37 -7.41
C PHE A 100 -18.97 12.08 -7.79
N ALA A 101 -19.93 12.72 -7.12
CA ALA A 101 -21.36 12.44 -7.28
C ALA A 101 -22.20 13.73 -7.25
N PRO A 102 -22.06 14.62 -8.26
CA PRO A 102 -22.73 15.92 -8.29
C PRO A 102 -24.27 15.84 -8.37
N ASP A 103 -24.82 14.71 -8.83
CA ASP A 103 -26.25 14.42 -8.89
C ASP A 103 -26.78 13.78 -7.59
N VAL A 104 -25.90 13.40 -6.66
CA VAL A 104 -26.28 12.90 -5.33
C VAL A 104 -26.26 14.02 -4.30
N TYR A 105 -25.24 14.87 -4.28
CA TYR A 105 -25.11 15.96 -3.31
C TYR A 105 -25.79 17.23 -3.83
N LEU A 106 -27.02 17.49 -3.36
CA LEU A 106 -27.94 18.45 -3.97
C LEU A 106 -27.80 19.86 -3.40
N ASP A 107 -27.76 20.01 -2.08
CA ASP A 107 -27.75 21.33 -1.41
C ASP A 107 -27.25 21.23 0.04
N VAL A 108 -27.03 22.39 0.69
CA VAL A 108 -26.87 22.51 2.15
C VAL A 108 -27.94 23.45 2.68
N VAL A 109 -28.79 22.93 3.57
CA VAL A 109 -29.95 23.66 4.10
C VAL A 109 -29.83 23.92 5.59
N GLU A 110 -30.45 25.01 6.02
CA GLU A 110 -30.55 25.39 7.43
C GLU A 110 -31.89 24.91 8.00
N ALA A 111 -31.84 24.30 9.17
CA ALA A 111 -33.02 24.08 9.98
C ALA A 111 -33.21 25.25 10.95
N ARG A 112 -34.39 25.88 10.87
CA ARG A 112 -34.73 27.09 11.62
C ARG A 112 -35.87 26.84 12.59
N GLY A 113 -35.74 27.41 13.79
CA GLY A 113 -36.77 27.39 14.82
C GLY A 113 -37.98 28.24 14.44
N ARG A 114 -39.01 28.24 15.31
CA ARG A 114 -40.21 29.08 15.11
C ARG A 114 -39.91 30.58 15.21
N ASP A 115 -38.85 30.93 15.92
CA ASP A 115 -38.26 32.25 16.05
C ASP A 115 -37.40 32.66 14.83
N GLY A 116 -37.15 31.73 13.90
CA GLY A 116 -36.33 31.94 12.71
C GLY A 116 -34.83 31.69 12.94
N GLU A 117 -34.40 31.40 14.16
CA GLU A 117 -32.99 31.12 14.48
C GLU A 117 -32.55 29.79 13.89
N VAL A 118 -31.34 29.74 13.32
CA VAL A 118 -30.76 28.50 12.81
C VAL A 118 -30.31 27.66 14.00
N TYR A 119 -30.80 26.42 14.08
CA TYR A 119 -30.37 25.48 15.11
C TYR A 119 -29.57 24.30 14.56
N GLU A 120 -29.60 24.05 13.25
CA GLU A 120 -28.79 23.01 12.62
C GLU A 120 -28.61 23.20 11.10
N HIS A 121 -27.60 22.54 10.53
CA HIS A 121 -27.37 22.43 9.10
C HIS A 121 -27.49 20.98 8.62
N PHE A 122 -27.99 20.80 7.39
CA PHE A 122 -28.13 19.49 6.76
C PHE A 122 -27.55 19.51 5.34
N VAL A 123 -26.81 18.45 5.00
CA VAL A 123 -26.51 18.14 3.59
C VAL A 123 -27.71 17.40 3.01
N VAL A 124 -28.26 17.93 1.93
CA VAL A 124 -29.39 17.31 1.21
C VAL A 124 -28.83 16.45 0.09
N MET A 125 -29.20 15.17 0.11
CA MET A 125 -28.70 14.17 -0.81
C MET A 125 -29.84 13.41 -1.48
N ARG A 126 -29.61 12.89 -2.69
CA ARG A 126 -30.42 11.80 -3.24
C ARG A 126 -30.19 10.55 -2.40
N ARG A 127 -31.27 9.88 -1.99
CA ARG A 127 -31.18 8.63 -1.23
C ARG A 127 -30.63 7.51 -2.11
N MET A 128 -29.57 6.84 -1.65
CA MET A 128 -29.01 5.67 -2.33
C MET A 128 -29.70 4.37 -1.89
N PRO A 129 -29.95 3.43 -2.83
CA PRO A 129 -30.48 2.10 -2.51
C PRO A 129 -29.38 1.23 -1.88
N ALA A 130 -29.60 0.80 -0.63
CA ALA A 130 -28.60 0.05 0.15
C ALA A 130 -28.16 -1.26 -0.53
N GLU A 131 -29.08 -1.91 -1.24
CA GLU A 131 -28.86 -3.13 -2.00
C GLU A 131 -27.97 -2.96 -3.24
N ARG A 132 -27.63 -1.71 -3.60
CA ARG A 132 -26.71 -1.39 -4.71
C ARG A 132 -25.33 -0.94 -4.21
N SER A 133 -25.06 -0.96 -2.91
CA SER A 133 -23.71 -0.74 -2.38
C SER A 133 -22.73 -1.78 -2.93
N LEU A 134 -21.54 -1.36 -3.35
CA LEU A 134 -20.52 -2.24 -3.91
C LEU A 134 -20.10 -3.29 -2.87
N ALA A 135 -19.98 -2.89 -1.61
CA ALA A 135 -19.80 -3.79 -0.47
C ALA A 135 -20.79 -4.97 -0.50
N GLY A 136 -22.10 -4.66 -0.51
CA GLY A 136 -23.14 -5.68 -0.54
C GLY A 136 -23.14 -6.48 -1.84
N LEU A 137 -22.78 -5.89 -2.98
CA LEU A 137 -22.67 -6.61 -4.24
C LEU A 137 -21.50 -7.60 -4.25
N VAL A 138 -20.34 -7.24 -3.70
CA VAL A 138 -19.17 -8.11 -3.57
C VAL A 138 -19.48 -9.30 -2.65
N GLU A 139 -20.01 -9.04 -1.45
CA GLU A 139 -20.34 -10.09 -0.48
C GLU A 139 -21.38 -11.10 -0.99
N ASN A 140 -22.24 -10.67 -1.92
CA ASN A 140 -23.23 -11.54 -2.55
C ASN A 140 -22.78 -12.15 -3.90
N GLY A 141 -21.54 -11.92 -4.33
CA GLY A 141 -21.00 -12.41 -5.62
C GLY A 141 -21.71 -11.82 -6.84
N ARG A 142 -22.17 -10.57 -6.74
CA ARG A 142 -22.94 -9.83 -7.75
C ARG A 142 -22.27 -8.53 -8.20
N ALA A 143 -21.03 -8.30 -7.80
CA ALA A 143 -20.27 -7.13 -8.23
C ALA A 143 -20.08 -7.16 -9.75
N ASP A 144 -20.39 -6.05 -10.39
CA ASP A 144 -20.21 -5.86 -11.82
C ASP A 144 -18.83 -5.24 -12.08
N GLU A 145 -18.01 -5.95 -12.85
CA GLU A 145 -16.67 -5.49 -13.23
C GLU A 145 -16.70 -4.19 -14.02
N ASP A 146 -17.70 -3.98 -14.89
CA ASP A 146 -17.80 -2.75 -15.66
C ASP A 146 -18.11 -1.55 -14.76
N ALA A 147 -18.90 -1.75 -13.71
CA ALA A 147 -19.16 -0.73 -12.69
C ALA A 147 -17.88 -0.39 -11.90
N VAL A 148 -17.08 -1.38 -11.50
CA VAL A 148 -15.81 -1.14 -10.79
C VAL A 148 -14.75 -0.49 -11.69
N ARG A 149 -14.71 -0.87 -12.96
CA ARG A 149 -13.89 -0.20 -13.97
C ARG A 149 -14.28 1.26 -14.13
N GLU A 150 -15.56 1.56 -14.10
CA GLU A 150 -16.08 2.92 -14.14
C GLU A 150 -15.72 3.72 -12.88
N VAL A 151 -15.71 3.10 -11.68
CA VAL A 151 -15.16 3.73 -10.47
C VAL A 151 -13.69 4.12 -10.67
N ALA A 152 -12.86 3.23 -11.23
CA ALA A 152 -11.47 3.54 -11.51
C ALA A 152 -11.31 4.72 -12.48
N ARG A 153 -12.19 4.82 -13.48
CA ARG A 153 -12.23 5.94 -14.42
C ARG A 153 -12.63 7.25 -13.75
N ILE A 154 -13.65 7.24 -12.90
CA ILE A 154 -14.08 8.42 -12.12
C ILE A 154 -12.93 8.90 -11.24
N LEU A 155 -12.32 7.99 -10.48
CA LEU A 155 -11.21 8.32 -9.56
C LEU A 155 -10.02 8.94 -10.31
N ALA A 156 -9.56 8.30 -11.39
CA ALA A 156 -8.48 8.84 -12.22
C ALA A 156 -8.83 10.20 -12.82
N GLY A 157 -10.08 10.38 -13.29
CA GLY A 157 -10.59 11.64 -13.80
C GLY A 157 -10.54 12.76 -12.76
N VAL A 158 -11.02 12.48 -11.54
CA VAL A 158 -10.98 13.42 -10.41
C VAL A 158 -9.53 13.79 -10.09
N HIS A 159 -8.63 12.81 -9.91
CA HIS A 159 -7.21 13.03 -9.62
C HIS A 159 -6.51 13.91 -10.66
N SER A 160 -6.84 13.73 -11.95
CA SER A 160 -6.25 14.54 -13.01
C SER A 160 -6.58 16.03 -12.88
N CYS A 161 -7.75 16.36 -12.30
CA CYS A 161 -8.25 17.73 -12.17
C CYS A 161 -7.88 18.40 -10.84
N GLN A 162 -7.25 17.69 -9.89
CA GLN A 162 -6.95 18.24 -8.56
C GLN A 162 -5.74 19.16 -8.54
N SER A 163 -5.75 20.07 -7.56
CA SER A 163 -4.65 21.00 -7.29
C SER A 163 -3.41 20.28 -6.76
N ARG A 164 -2.24 20.79 -7.15
CA ARG A 164 -0.91 20.28 -6.76
C ARG A 164 -0.08 21.39 -6.13
N SER A 165 -0.47 21.81 -4.93
CA SER A 165 0.27 22.84 -4.20
C SER A 165 1.49 22.25 -3.50
N PRO A 166 2.50 23.06 -3.13
CA PRO A 166 3.64 22.61 -2.33
C PRO A 166 3.24 21.89 -1.03
N GLU A 167 2.14 22.31 -0.41
CA GLU A 167 1.58 21.69 0.79
C GLU A 167 1.01 20.30 0.50
N VAL A 168 0.26 20.14 -0.59
CA VAL A 168 -0.22 18.82 -1.06
C VAL A 168 0.97 17.93 -1.38
N SER A 169 1.94 18.40 -2.17
CA SER A 169 3.13 17.65 -2.54
C SER A 169 3.99 17.23 -1.35
N ALA A 170 4.03 18.02 -0.27
CA ALA A 170 4.77 17.68 0.94
C ALA A 170 4.22 16.40 1.60
N GLU A 171 2.93 16.12 1.46
CA GLU A 171 2.29 14.92 2.03
C GLU A 171 2.71 13.62 1.34
N GLY A 172 3.33 13.65 0.15
CA GLY A 172 3.90 12.46 -0.49
C GLY A 172 5.35 12.16 -0.11
N LYS A 173 5.99 13.01 0.70
CA LYS A 173 7.40 12.85 1.06
C LYS A 173 7.60 11.76 2.11
N PRO A 174 8.80 11.15 2.19
CA PRO A 174 9.11 10.11 3.17
C PRO A 174 8.76 10.50 4.61
N ASP A 175 9.07 11.73 5.03
CA ASP A 175 8.80 12.19 6.40
C ASP A 175 7.29 12.20 6.72
N ALA A 176 6.47 12.73 5.80
CA ALA A 176 5.01 12.75 5.97
C ALA A 176 4.42 11.33 6.02
N LEU A 177 4.92 10.41 5.19
CA LEU A 177 4.51 9.00 5.26
C LEU A 177 4.91 8.36 6.59
N ARG A 178 6.14 8.58 7.10
CA ARG A 178 6.55 8.06 8.42
C ARG A 178 5.67 8.60 9.53
N ASP A 179 5.32 9.88 9.50
CA ASP A 179 4.46 10.50 10.51
C ASP A 179 3.04 9.91 10.49
N ARG A 180 2.46 9.68 9.30
CA ARG A 180 1.15 9.03 9.15
C ARG A 180 1.15 7.59 9.66
N TRP A 181 2.15 6.79 9.26
CA TRP A 181 2.32 5.44 9.79
C TRP A 181 2.47 5.46 11.31
N GLY A 182 3.35 6.31 11.84
CA GLY A 182 3.59 6.43 13.27
C GLY A 182 2.33 6.83 14.05
N ALA A 183 1.52 7.74 13.54
CA ALA A 183 0.27 8.15 14.18
C ALA A 183 -0.74 7.00 14.25
N ALA A 184 -0.90 6.24 13.16
CA ALA A 184 -1.79 5.09 13.13
C ALA A 184 -1.30 3.97 14.07
N LEU A 185 0.00 3.65 14.02
CA LEU A 185 0.63 2.63 14.86
C LEU A 185 0.55 2.98 16.35
N ARG A 186 0.78 4.24 16.75
CA ARG A 186 0.63 4.68 18.15
C ARG A 186 -0.76 4.38 18.70
N THR A 187 -1.80 4.64 17.89
CA THR A 187 -3.18 4.35 18.30
C THR A 187 -3.41 2.85 18.42
N VAL A 188 -2.99 2.04 17.44
CA VAL A 188 -3.18 0.57 17.49
C VAL A 188 -2.38 -0.05 18.64
N ARG A 189 -1.19 0.46 18.92
CA ARG A 189 -0.30 -0.02 19.99
C ARG A 189 -0.89 0.14 21.38
N SER A 190 -1.79 1.11 21.63
CA SER A 190 -2.49 1.20 22.93
C SER A 190 -3.46 0.04 23.18
N PHE A 191 -3.79 -0.75 22.14
CA PHE A 191 -4.62 -1.95 22.22
C PHE A 191 -3.83 -3.25 22.02
N ALA A 192 -2.49 -3.17 21.92
CA ALA A 192 -1.63 -4.34 21.79
C ALA A 192 -1.62 -5.18 23.07
N GLY A 193 -1.70 -6.51 22.91
CA GLY A 193 -1.79 -7.47 24.01
C GLY A 193 -3.20 -7.62 24.61
N THR A 194 -4.17 -6.80 24.19
CA THR A 194 -5.58 -6.91 24.60
C THR A 194 -6.48 -7.24 23.42
N LEU A 195 -6.52 -6.36 22.42
CA LEU A 195 -7.35 -6.52 21.23
C LEU A 195 -6.57 -7.14 20.08
N VAL A 196 -5.34 -6.66 19.86
CA VAL A 196 -4.45 -7.06 18.77
C VAL A 196 -3.14 -7.62 19.30
N ASP A 197 -2.48 -8.44 18.49
CA ASP A 197 -1.20 -9.07 18.85
C ASP A 197 -0.05 -8.06 18.75
N SER A 198 0.76 -7.95 19.81
CA SER A 198 1.91 -7.05 19.85
C SER A 198 3.00 -7.43 18.85
N GLU A 199 3.26 -8.72 18.64
CA GLU A 199 4.30 -9.19 17.71
C GLU A 199 3.96 -8.81 16.27
N VAL A 200 2.67 -8.90 15.92
CA VAL A 200 2.16 -8.50 14.60
C VAL A 200 2.31 -6.99 14.39
N VAL A 201 2.01 -6.18 15.41
CA VAL A 201 2.17 -4.72 15.33
C VAL A 201 3.66 -4.34 15.19
N ASP A 202 4.55 -4.99 15.94
CA ASP A 202 5.99 -4.75 15.86
C ASP A 202 6.57 -5.13 14.49
N GLU A 203 6.17 -6.28 13.94
CA GLU A 203 6.60 -6.70 12.61
C GLU A 203 6.07 -5.76 11.52
N LEU A 204 4.79 -5.37 11.59
CA LEU A 204 4.18 -4.42 10.66
C LEU A 204 4.92 -3.07 10.67
N GLU A 205 5.17 -2.52 11.85
CA GLU A 205 5.91 -1.26 12.01
C GLU A 205 7.31 -1.36 11.40
N HIS A 206 8.05 -2.42 11.72
CA HIS A 206 9.38 -2.63 11.20
C HIS A 206 9.38 -2.66 9.66
N ARG A 207 8.48 -3.43 9.05
CA ARG A 207 8.40 -3.57 7.59
C ARG A 207 7.95 -2.29 6.90
N ALA A 208 6.96 -1.60 7.45
CA ALA A 208 6.44 -0.35 6.90
C ALA A 208 7.50 0.75 6.90
N LEU A 209 8.18 0.95 8.04
CA LEU A 209 9.20 2.01 8.16
C LEU A 209 10.49 1.67 7.42
N THR A 210 10.84 0.38 7.28
CA THR A 210 11.94 -0.08 6.42
C THR A 210 11.68 0.25 4.96
N PHE A 211 10.44 0.04 4.48
CA PHE A 211 10.05 0.43 3.13
C PHE A 211 10.26 1.93 2.91
N VAL A 212 9.72 2.78 3.77
CA VAL A 212 9.83 4.25 3.63
C VAL A 212 11.29 4.72 3.70
N SER A 213 12.12 4.08 4.54
CA SER A 213 13.54 4.43 4.69
C SER A 213 14.36 4.16 3.42
N GLY A 214 14.07 3.07 2.70
CA GLY A 214 14.82 2.70 1.51
C GLY A 214 14.31 3.28 0.19
N ARG A 215 13.11 3.88 0.17
CA ARG A 215 12.36 4.22 -1.06
C ARG A 215 12.25 5.73 -1.27
N GLY A 216 13.16 6.51 -0.68
CA GLY A 216 13.25 7.95 -0.88
C GLY A 216 13.19 8.36 -2.37
N PRO A 217 14.05 7.79 -3.24
CA PRO A 217 14.02 8.10 -4.67
C PRO A 217 12.67 7.80 -5.35
N LEU A 218 12.02 6.68 -5.00
CA LEU A 218 10.68 6.37 -5.50
C LEU A 218 9.70 7.48 -5.11
N LEU A 219 9.59 7.78 -3.81
CA LEU A 219 8.63 8.73 -3.26
C LEU A 219 8.88 10.15 -3.79
N ASP A 220 10.14 10.55 -3.91
CA ASP A 220 10.51 11.83 -4.52
C ASP A 220 10.11 11.90 -6.00
N SER A 221 10.25 10.79 -6.76
CA SER A 221 9.78 10.69 -8.14
C SER A 221 8.26 10.90 -8.20
N ARG A 222 7.49 10.22 -7.33
CA ARG A 222 6.02 10.37 -7.23
C ARG A 222 5.62 11.83 -7.03
N VAL A 223 6.31 12.54 -6.13
CA VAL A 223 6.08 13.96 -5.88
C VAL A 223 6.41 14.79 -7.12
N SER A 224 7.56 14.56 -7.74
CA SER A 224 8.01 15.32 -8.92
C SER A 224 7.13 15.13 -10.15
N GLU A 225 6.52 13.94 -10.28
CA GLU A 225 5.55 13.59 -11.33
C GLU A 225 4.13 14.11 -11.03
N GLY A 226 3.93 14.79 -9.89
CA GLY A 226 2.62 15.32 -9.51
C GLY A 226 1.59 14.23 -9.19
N ARG A 227 2.04 13.10 -8.64
CA ARG A 227 1.18 11.97 -8.24
C ARG A 227 0.45 12.20 -6.92
N VAL A 228 0.88 13.19 -6.13
CA VAL A 228 0.23 13.59 -4.88
C VAL A 228 -0.87 14.61 -5.18
N VAL A 229 -2.09 14.32 -4.76
CA VAL A 229 -3.32 15.02 -5.13
C VAL A 229 -4.23 15.22 -3.92
N ASP A 230 -5.22 16.10 -4.07
CA ASP A 230 -6.36 16.21 -3.15
C ASP A 230 -7.43 15.14 -3.47
N GLY A 231 -7.19 13.89 -3.05
CA GLY A 231 -7.95 12.70 -3.43
C GLY A 231 -9.32 12.54 -2.73
N HIS A 232 -9.72 11.31 -2.47
CA HIS A 232 -10.91 10.92 -1.71
C HIS A 232 -10.60 10.75 -0.23
N GLY A 233 -9.52 10.04 0.10
CA GLY A 233 -8.99 9.88 1.45
C GLY A 233 -9.57 8.70 2.24
N ASP A 234 -10.78 8.23 1.94
CA ASP A 234 -11.37 7.01 2.54
C ASP A 234 -12.27 6.25 1.55
N LEU A 235 -11.73 5.83 0.41
CA LEU A 235 -12.50 5.19 -0.66
C LEU A 235 -12.86 3.73 -0.31
N LEU A 236 -14.02 3.53 0.32
CA LEU A 236 -14.54 2.21 0.72
C LEU A 236 -15.70 1.76 -0.17
N SER A 237 -15.85 0.45 -0.39
CA SER A 237 -16.93 -0.10 -1.21
C SER A 237 -18.32 0.08 -0.59
N GLU A 238 -18.43 0.36 0.72
CA GLU A 238 -19.71 0.66 1.37
C GLU A 238 -20.30 2.01 0.94
N ASP A 239 -19.44 2.94 0.53
CA ASP A 239 -19.82 4.28 0.07
C ASP A 239 -19.89 4.41 -1.45
N ILE A 240 -19.76 3.28 -2.16
CA ILE A 240 -19.87 3.21 -3.62
C ILE A 240 -21.18 2.51 -3.98
N PHE A 241 -22.02 3.17 -4.77
CA PHE A 241 -23.32 2.63 -5.18
C PHE A 241 -23.35 2.41 -6.69
N CYS A 242 -23.43 1.15 -7.13
CA CYS A 242 -23.44 0.77 -8.54
C CYS A 242 -24.87 0.82 -9.09
N LEU A 243 -25.28 1.95 -9.67
CA LEU A 243 -26.61 2.15 -10.26
C LEU A 243 -26.63 1.72 -11.74
N ASP A 244 -27.82 1.66 -12.34
CA ASP A 244 -27.97 1.24 -13.75
C ASP A 244 -27.35 2.25 -14.73
N ASP A 245 -27.21 3.51 -14.33
CA ASP A 245 -26.56 4.60 -15.07
C ASP A 245 -25.11 4.85 -14.64
N GLY A 246 -24.52 3.91 -13.88
CA GLY A 246 -23.13 3.95 -13.43
C GLY A 246 -22.98 4.15 -11.91
N PRO A 247 -21.74 3.99 -11.40
CA PRO A 247 -21.48 4.09 -9.97
C PRO A 247 -21.54 5.53 -9.46
N ARG A 248 -21.77 5.68 -8.15
CA ARG A 248 -21.61 6.93 -7.40
C ARG A 248 -20.70 6.67 -6.20
N VAL A 249 -19.65 7.47 -6.09
CA VAL A 249 -18.68 7.41 -4.99
C VAL A 249 -19.02 8.53 -4.01
N LEU A 250 -19.21 8.19 -2.74
CA LEU A 250 -19.62 9.09 -1.67
C LEU A 250 -18.61 9.05 -0.50
N ASP A 251 -18.84 9.92 0.49
CA ASP A 251 -18.12 10.00 1.77
C ASP A 251 -16.60 10.31 1.68
N CYS A 252 -16.24 11.20 0.76
CA CYS A 252 -14.91 11.81 0.72
C CYS A 252 -14.62 12.59 2.02
N ILE A 253 -13.43 12.40 2.61
CA ILE A 253 -13.03 13.00 3.89
C ILE A 253 -13.13 14.53 3.82
N GLU A 254 -13.93 15.13 4.70
CA GLU A 254 -14.20 16.56 4.72
C GLU A 254 -13.57 17.35 5.86
N PHE A 255 -13.13 16.67 6.92
CA PHE A 255 -12.74 17.32 8.17
C PHE A 255 -11.23 17.56 8.31
N ASP A 256 -10.39 16.83 7.59
CA ASP A 256 -8.93 17.03 7.58
C ASP A 256 -8.38 16.85 6.16
N ASP A 257 -7.83 17.93 5.62
CA ASP A 257 -7.24 17.96 4.29
C ASP A 257 -5.99 17.08 4.19
N ARG A 258 -5.21 16.95 5.26
CA ARG A 258 -3.97 16.15 5.27
C ARG A 258 -4.24 14.65 5.13
N LEU A 259 -5.44 14.19 5.48
CA LEU A 259 -5.85 12.79 5.26
C LEU A 259 -6.25 12.52 3.81
N ARG A 260 -6.57 13.58 3.05
CA ARG A 260 -6.98 13.54 1.65
C ARG A 260 -5.87 13.94 0.68
N TRP A 261 -4.82 14.61 1.18
CA TRP A 261 -3.60 14.91 0.43
C TRP A 261 -2.67 13.69 0.44
N LEU A 262 -2.68 12.94 -0.64
CA LEU A 262 -2.06 11.62 -0.74
C LEU A 262 -1.68 11.31 -2.18
N ASP A 263 -0.85 10.28 -2.36
CA ASP A 263 -0.56 9.74 -3.68
C ASP A 263 -1.84 9.12 -4.28
N GLY A 264 -2.19 9.43 -5.53
CA GLY A 264 -3.40 8.87 -6.14
C GLY A 264 -3.44 7.33 -6.13
N ALA A 265 -2.28 6.66 -6.14
CA ALA A 265 -2.18 5.21 -5.98
C ALA A 265 -2.55 4.73 -4.56
N ASP A 266 -2.34 5.56 -3.53
CA ASP A 266 -2.80 5.31 -2.16
C ASP A 266 -4.33 5.39 -2.04
N ASP A 267 -4.95 6.32 -2.76
CA ASP A 267 -6.42 6.42 -2.81
C ASP A 267 -7.05 5.19 -3.46
N ALA A 268 -6.47 4.74 -4.59
CA ALA A 268 -6.89 3.52 -5.25
C ALA A 268 -6.62 2.28 -4.38
N ALA A 269 -5.48 2.24 -3.68
CA ALA A 269 -5.17 1.15 -2.75
C ALA A 269 -6.18 1.03 -1.61
N CYS A 270 -6.88 2.11 -1.24
CA CYS A 270 -7.95 2.07 -0.24
C CYS A 270 -9.10 1.15 -0.68
N LEU A 271 -9.62 1.33 -1.90
CA LEU A 271 -10.68 0.49 -2.42
C LEU A 271 -10.20 -0.93 -2.72
N ALA A 272 -8.99 -1.08 -3.28
CA ALA A 272 -8.43 -2.40 -3.54
C ALA A 272 -8.30 -3.23 -2.25
N MET A 273 -7.80 -2.62 -1.17
CA MET A 273 -7.71 -3.26 0.15
C MET A 273 -9.08 -3.67 0.67
N ASP A 274 -10.10 -2.82 0.55
CA ASP A 274 -11.46 -3.12 1.01
C ASP A 274 -12.13 -4.24 0.17
N LEU A 275 -11.90 -4.27 -1.14
CA LEU A 275 -12.37 -5.36 -2.03
C LEU A 275 -11.72 -6.71 -1.67
N GLU A 276 -10.41 -6.72 -1.40
CA GLU A 276 -9.70 -7.92 -0.95
C GLU A 276 -10.22 -8.38 0.42
N TYR A 277 -10.41 -7.45 1.37
CA TYR A 277 -10.96 -7.75 2.69
C TYR A 277 -12.35 -8.40 2.61
N ARG A 278 -13.20 -7.95 1.67
CA ARG A 278 -14.54 -8.50 1.43
C ARG A 278 -14.55 -9.80 0.62
N GLY A 279 -13.38 -10.30 0.24
CA GLY A 279 -13.22 -11.64 -0.35
C GLY A 279 -13.08 -11.67 -1.86
N ASP A 280 -12.82 -10.53 -2.53
CA ASP A 280 -12.59 -10.49 -3.98
C ASP A 280 -11.23 -9.84 -4.35
N PRO A 281 -10.10 -10.54 -4.09
CA PRO A 281 -8.77 -10.06 -4.48
C PRO A 281 -8.60 -9.95 -6.00
N THR A 282 -9.34 -10.73 -6.79
CA THR A 282 -9.25 -10.66 -8.26
C THR A 282 -9.83 -9.33 -8.77
N LEU A 283 -10.96 -8.90 -8.23
CA LEU A 283 -11.55 -7.60 -8.54
C LEU A 283 -10.68 -6.44 -8.04
N ALA A 284 -10.04 -6.58 -6.87
CA ALA A 284 -9.07 -5.61 -6.37
C ALA A 284 -7.89 -5.41 -7.34
N GLU A 285 -7.28 -6.50 -7.83
CA GLU A 285 -6.19 -6.45 -8.81
C GLU A 285 -6.63 -5.82 -10.13
N ARG A 286 -7.82 -6.18 -10.64
CA ARG A 286 -8.38 -5.57 -11.86
C ARG A 286 -8.65 -4.08 -11.69
N PHE A 287 -9.20 -3.68 -10.54
CA PHE A 287 -9.43 -2.28 -10.21
C PHE A 287 -8.14 -1.46 -10.24
N LEU A 288 -7.06 -1.94 -9.60
CA LEU A 288 -5.75 -1.28 -9.64
C LEU A 288 -5.21 -1.19 -11.08
N GLY A 289 -5.37 -2.26 -11.87
CA GLY A 289 -4.99 -2.28 -13.28
C GLY A 289 -5.75 -1.24 -14.13
N TRP A 290 -7.07 -1.12 -13.95
CA TRP A 290 -7.86 -0.10 -14.64
C TRP A 290 -7.51 1.31 -14.17
N TYR A 291 -7.29 1.51 -12.87
CA TYR A 291 -6.85 2.80 -12.36
C TYR A 291 -5.51 3.20 -12.97
N ALA A 292 -4.52 2.31 -12.99
CA ALA A 292 -3.23 2.54 -13.64
C ALA A 292 -3.37 2.89 -15.13
N GLN A 293 -4.27 2.20 -15.84
CA GLN A 293 -4.58 2.49 -17.25
C GLN A 293 -5.17 3.89 -17.44
N PHE A 294 -6.19 4.27 -16.67
CA PHE A 294 -6.87 5.56 -16.83
C PHE A 294 -6.06 6.75 -16.31
N SER A 295 -5.24 6.55 -15.28
CA SER A 295 -4.37 7.58 -14.70
C SER A 295 -3.01 7.68 -15.37
N ALA A 296 -2.69 6.78 -16.30
CA ALA A 296 -1.35 6.62 -16.89
C ALA A 296 -0.26 6.59 -15.79
N ASP A 297 -0.54 5.78 -14.76
CA ASP A 297 0.28 5.67 -13.56
C ASP A 297 0.75 4.24 -13.35
N SER A 298 2.03 3.99 -13.59
CA SER A 298 2.65 2.67 -13.43
C SER A 298 3.38 2.58 -12.10
N ALA A 299 2.66 2.79 -11.00
CA ALA A 299 3.21 2.63 -9.65
C ALA A 299 3.74 1.18 -9.45
N PRO A 300 4.96 0.99 -8.91
CA PRO A 300 5.50 -0.34 -8.66
C PRO A 300 4.61 -1.14 -7.70
N SER A 301 4.54 -2.46 -7.89
CA SER A 301 3.72 -3.36 -7.05
C SER A 301 4.05 -3.24 -5.56
N GLY A 302 5.34 -3.05 -5.23
CA GLY A 302 5.78 -2.84 -3.85
C GLY A 302 5.15 -1.60 -3.21
N LEU A 303 4.96 -0.51 -3.97
CA LEU A 303 4.31 0.71 -3.48
C LEU A 303 2.81 0.51 -3.27
N LEU A 304 2.14 -0.18 -4.21
CA LEU A 304 0.71 -0.50 -4.08
C LEU A 304 0.45 -1.33 -2.83
N HIS A 305 1.26 -2.37 -2.58
CA HIS A 305 1.16 -3.15 -1.36
C HIS A 305 1.50 -2.34 -0.10
N HIS A 306 2.46 -1.42 -0.16
CA HIS A 306 2.72 -0.53 0.97
C HIS A 306 1.50 0.34 1.32
N TYR A 307 0.82 0.89 0.31
CA TYR A 307 -0.40 1.66 0.53
C TYR A 307 -1.58 0.79 0.99
N MET A 308 -1.79 -0.39 0.42
CA MET A 308 -2.82 -1.33 0.92
C MET A 308 -2.57 -1.70 2.39
N ALA A 309 -1.30 -1.91 2.77
CA ALA A 309 -0.93 -2.16 4.16
C ALA A 309 -1.28 -0.99 5.07
N TYR A 310 -0.99 0.24 4.65
CA TYR A 310 -1.36 1.46 5.39
C TYR A 310 -2.88 1.56 5.56
N ARG A 311 -3.65 1.34 4.48
CA ARG A 311 -5.11 1.44 4.49
C ARG A 311 -5.75 0.39 5.39
N ALA A 312 -5.24 -0.84 5.36
CA ALA A 312 -5.64 -1.89 6.28
C ALA A 312 -5.32 -1.51 7.75
N LEU A 313 -4.14 -0.93 8.03
CA LEU A 313 -3.81 -0.42 9.38
C LEU A 313 -4.77 0.69 9.84
N VAL A 314 -5.17 1.60 8.94
CA VAL A 314 -6.16 2.64 9.26
C VAL A 314 -7.51 2.00 9.63
N ARG A 315 -7.94 0.95 8.93
CA ARG A 315 -9.16 0.21 9.31
C ARG A 315 -9.01 -0.52 10.64
N THR A 316 -7.85 -1.13 10.93
CA THR A 316 -7.54 -1.66 12.26
C THR A 316 -7.68 -0.58 13.33
N ARG A 317 -7.12 0.61 13.10
CA ARG A 317 -7.22 1.75 14.03
C ARG A 317 -8.68 2.13 14.29
N VAL A 318 -9.49 2.26 13.24
CA VAL A 318 -10.91 2.59 13.36
C VAL A 318 -11.67 1.52 14.14
N ALA A 319 -11.42 0.24 13.86
CA ALA A 319 -12.02 -0.88 14.59
C ALA A 319 -11.61 -0.89 16.08
N CYS A 320 -10.34 -0.60 16.39
CA CYS A 320 -9.87 -0.47 17.78
C CYS A 320 -10.57 0.67 18.53
N LEU A 321 -10.73 1.83 17.90
CA LEU A 321 -11.39 2.99 18.52
C LEU A 321 -12.90 2.80 18.73
N LYS A 322 -13.55 2.02 17.86
CA LYS A 322 -14.97 1.65 17.99
C LYS A 322 -15.20 0.51 18.98
N HIS A 323 -14.15 -0.19 19.41
CA HIS A 323 -14.29 -1.38 20.23
C HIS A 323 -14.94 -1.07 21.58
N SER A 324 -15.99 -1.83 21.88
CA SER A 324 -16.61 -1.91 23.21
C SER A 324 -16.45 -3.33 23.73
N PRO A 325 -16.18 -3.57 25.02
CA PRO A 325 -16.00 -4.91 25.58
C PRO A 325 -17.18 -5.87 25.35
N ALA A 326 -18.37 -5.34 25.03
CA ALA A 326 -19.56 -6.12 24.70
C ALA A 326 -19.65 -6.55 23.23
N ASP A 327 -18.78 -6.04 22.36
CA ASP A 327 -18.82 -6.24 20.92
C ASP A 327 -17.61 -7.05 20.42
N THR A 328 -17.84 -8.35 20.20
CA THR A 328 -16.82 -9.27 19.68
C THR A 328 -16.53 -9.04 18.19
N SER A 329 -17.45 -8.43 17.43
CA SER A 329 -17.30 -8.27 15.98
C SER A 329 -16.20 -7.27 15.63
N THR A 330 -16.18 -6.12 16.29
CA THR A 330 -15.12 -5.09 16.15
C THR A 330 -13.72 -5.64 16.48
N ALA A 331 -13.63 -6.57 17.43
CA ALA A 331 -12.37 -7.22 17.78
C ALA A 331 -11.86 -8.15 16.68
N LEU A 332 -12.77 -8.87 16.00
CA LEU A 332 -12.42 -9.71 14.87
C LEU A 332 -11.98 -8.85 13.68
N ASP A 333 -12.73 -7.81 13.35
CA ASP A 333 -12.42 -6.88 12.26
C ASP A 333 -11.05 -6.23 12.45
N ALA A 334 -10.73 -5.77 13.66
CA ALA A 334 -9.43 -5.17 13.97
C ALA A 334 -8.27 -6.14 13.67
N ARG A 335 -8.41 -7.41 14.08
CA ARG A 335 -7.39 -8.45 13.87
C ARG A 335 -7.27 -8.84 12.42
N GLN A 336 -8.37 -8.99 11.69
CA GLN A 336 -8.36 -9.37 10.29
C GLN A 336 -7.71 -8.28 9.42
N HIS A 337 -8.06 -7.01 9.63
CA HIS A 337 -7.40 -5.90 8.96
C HIS A 337 -5.91 -5.81 9.33
N LEU A 338 -5.54 -6.12 10.58
CA LEU A 338 -4.14 -6.07 10.98
C LEU A 338 -3.31 -7.17 10.30
N GLN A 339 -3.88 -8.37 10.14
CA GLN A 339 -3.25 -9.44 9.37
C GLN A 339 -3.12 -9.08 7.89
N LEU A 340 -4.17 -8.53 7.28
CA LEU A 340 -4.13 -8.03 5.91
C LEU A 340 -3.03 -6.96 5.74
N ALA A 341 -2.92 -6.04 6.70
CA ALA A 341 -1.86 -5.02 6.72
C ALA A 341 -0.47 -5.66 6.74
N LEU A 342 -0.25 -6.66 7.59
CA LEU A 342 1.02 -7.36 7.68
C LEU A 342 1.35 -8.14 6.39
N GLU A 343 0.38 -8.83 5.80
CA GLU A 343 0.54 -9.58 4.56
C GLU A 343 1.00 -8.67 3.41
N HIS A 344 0.35 -7.53 3.24
CA HIS A 344 0.77 -6.54 2.23
C HIS A 344 2.11 -5.88 2.60
N ALA A 345 2.38 -5.59 3.88
CA ALA A 345 3.67 -5.06 4.30
C ALA A 345 4.82 -6.03 3.97
N ARG A 346 4.60 -7.35 4.08
CA ARG A 346 5.53 -8.40 3.64
C ARG A 346 5.70 -8.43 2.13
N ARG A 347 4.61 -8.27 1.35
CA ARG A 347 4.65 -8.20 -0.12
C ARG A 347 5.28 -6.91 -0.66
N SER A 348 5.25 -5.82 0.11
CA SER A 348 5.84 -4.53 -0.28
C SER A 348 7.38 -4.51 -0.31
N GLN A 349 8.04 -5.52 0.27
CA GLN A 349 9.49 -5.52 0.45
C GLN A 349 10.22 -5.77 -0.86
N ALA A 350 11.08 -4.83 -1.26
CA ALA A 350 12.03 -5.01 -2.37
C ALA A 350 13.15 -5.96 -1.94
N ARG A 351 13.49 -6.92 -2.81
CA ARG A 351 14.49 -7.96 -2.51
C ARG A 351 15.69 -7.89 -3.44
N LEU A 352 16.86 -8.13 -2.89
CA LEU A 352 18.09 -8.39 -3.63
C LEU A 352 18.39 -9.88 -3.55
N VAL A 353 18.07 -10.61 -4.62
CA VAL A 353 18.29 -12.06 -4.70
C VAL A 353 19.62 -12.33 -5.39
N LEU A 354 20.57 -12.92 -4.68
CA LEU A 354 21.85 -13.32 -5.27
C LEU A 354 21.73 -14.77 -5.70
N VAL A 355 21.88 -15.07 -6.99
CA VAL A 355 21.94 -16.45 -7.49
C VAL A 355 23.38 -16.74 -7.90
N GLY A 356 24.03 -17.61 -7.14
CA GLY A 356 25.44 -17.96 -7.35
C GLY A 356 25.73 -19.45 -7.37
N GLY A 357 26.99 -19.79 -7.61
CA GLY A 357 27.41 -21.17 -7.88
C GLY A 357 28.41 -21.29 -9.04
N LEU A 358 29.04 -22.45 -9.14
CA LEU A 358 30.05 -22.71 -10.17
C LEU A 358 29.43 -22.77 -11.57
N PRO A 359 30.23 -22.61 -12.65
CA PRO A 359 29.75 -22.87 -14.00
C PRO A 359 29.12 -24.28 -14.12
N GLY A 360 28.06 -24.41 -14.94
CA GLY A 360 27.35 -25.69 -15.11
C GLY A 360 26.30 -26.02 -14.04
N THR A 361 26.28 -25.33 -12.89
CA THR A 361 25.31 -25.62 -11.80
C THR A 361 23.90 -25.07 -12.01
N GLY A 362 23.57 -24.52 -13.17
CA GLY A 362 22.19 -24.11 -13.50
C GLY A 362 21.75 -22.73 -12.97
N LYS A 363 22.69 -21.85 -12.60
CA LYS A 363 22.40 -20.48 -12.13
C LYS A 363 21.47 -19.68 -13.02
N SER A 364 21.77 -19.60 -14.32
CA SER A 364 20.99 -18.76 -15.25
C SER A 364 19.56 -19.27 -15.39
N THR A 365 19.37 -20.58 -15.48
CA THR A 365 18.03 -21.19 -15.48
C THR A 365 17.25 -20.88 -14.21
N LEU A 366 17.89 -20.97 -13.03
CA LEU A 366 17.23 -20.61 -11.77
C LEU A 366 16.93 -19.11 -11.70
N SER A 367 17.84 -18.26 -12.17
CA SER A 367 17.71 -16.81 -12.12
C SER A 367 16.60 -16.30 -13.04
N GLU A 368 16.50 -16.86 -14.26
CA GLU A 368 15.43 -16.58 -15.22
C GLU A 368 14.07 -17.00 -14.65
N GLY A 369 13.95 -18.26 -14.19
CA GLY A 369 12.70 -18.74 -13.60
C GLY A 369 12.27 -17.97 -12.35
N LEU A 370 13.22 -17.56 -11.50
CA LEU A 370 12.92 -16.69 -10.36
C LEU A 370 12.49 -15.29 -10.78
N ALA A 371 13.14 -14.72 -11.80
CA ALA A 371 12.79 -13.39 -12.26
C ALA A 371 11.38 -13.36 -12.86
N ASP A 372 11.00 -14.36 -13.65
CA ASP A 372 9.66 -14.47 -14.24
C ASP A 372 8.57 -14.63 -13.18
N GLU A 373 8.74 -15.55 -12.22
CA GLU A 373 7.76 -15.81 -11.16
C GLU A 373 7.61 -14.66 -10.16
N LEU A 374 8.67 -13.87 -9.94
CA LEU A 374 8.63 -12.70 -9.05
C LEU A 374 8.26 -11.40 -9.76
N GLY A 375 8.21 -11.39 -11.10
CA GLY A 375 8.18 -10.16 -11.88
C GLY A 375 9.40 -9.26 -11.62
N ALA A 376 10.56 -9.86 -11.32
CA ALA A 376 11.77 -9.16 -10.90
C ALA A 376 12.68 -8.80 -12.09
N THR A 377 13.51 -7.78 -11.91
CA THR A 377 14.54 -7.45 -12.90
C THR A 377 15.75 -8.38 -12.75
N LEU A 378 16.08 -9.12 -13.80
CA LEU A 378 17.29 -9.95 -13.86
C LEU A 378 18.50 -9.17 -14.38
N LEU A 379 19.57 -9.09 -13.59
CA LEU A 379 20.87 -8.58 -14.01
C LEU A 379 21.91 -9.70 -13.99
N SER A 380 22.56 -9.95 -15.12
CA SER A 380 23.60 -10.96 -15.27
C SER A 380 24.98 -10.31 -15.33
N SER A 381 25.92 -10.83 -14.53
CA SER A 381 27.31 -10.38 -14.54
C SER A 381 27.99 -10.59 -15.90
N ASP A 382 27.66 -11.65 -16.64
CA ASP A 382 28.23 -11.90 -17.97
C ASP A 382 27.78 -10.83 -18.97
N ARG A 383 26.50 -10.44 -18.93
CA ARG A 383 25.97 -9.34 -19.76
C ARG A 383 26.58 -8.00 -19.36
N VAL A 384 26.61 -7.68 -18.07
CA VAL A 384 27.19 -6.42 -17.56
C VAL A 384 28.69 -6.35 -17.89
N ARG A 385 29.44 -7.45 -17.81
CA ARG A 385 30.86 -7.51 -18.14
C ARG A 385 31.12 -7.08 -19.58
N ARG A 386 30.34 -7.60 -20.54
CA ARG A 386 30.44 -7.25 -21.96
C ARG A 386 30.11 -5.78 -22.20
N GLU A 387 29.05 -5.27 -21.57
CA GLU A 387 28.66 -3.86 -21.67
C GLU A 387 29.74 -2.92 -21.11
N VAL A 388 30.28 -3.21 -19.93
CA VAL A 388 31.34 -2.41 -19.29
C VAL A 388 32.64 -2.40 -20.12
N ALA A 389 32.90 -3.48 -20.85
CA ALA A 389 34.03 -3.59 -21.75
C ALA A 389 33.79 -3.02 -23.16
N GLY A 390 32.57 -2.55 -23.45
CA GLY A 390 32.20 -2.02 -24.77
C GLY A 390 32.16 -3.07 -25.89
N VAL A 391 31.98 -4.35 -25.54
CA VAL A 391 31.93 -5.46 -26.50
C VAL A 391 30.49 -5.61 -27.02
N THR A 392 30.26 -5.24 -28.28
CA THR A 392 28.94 -5.33 -28.95
C THR A 392 28.74 -6.59 -29.80
N SER A 393 29.78 -7.43 -29.97
CA SER A 393 29.71 -8.68 -30.73
C SER A 393 29.10 -9.81 -29.90
N ALA A 394 28.25 -10.63 -30.52
CA ALA A 394 27.71 -11.86 -29.93
C ALA A 394 28.73 -13.01 -29.92
N GLU A 395 29.91 -12.84 -30.52
CA GLU A 395 30.96 -13.85 -30.57
C GLU A 395 31.65 -13.98 -29.20
N SER A 396 31.78 -15.23 -28.74
CA SER A 396 32.54 -15.55 -27.52
C SER A 396 33.99 -15.15 -27.71
N THR A 397 34.47 -14.24 -26.88
CA THR A 397 35.89 -13.96 -26.71
C THR A 397 36.37 -14.94 -25.65
N ALA A 398 36.66 -16.18 -26.06
CA ALA A 398 37.19 -17.21 -25.17
C ALA A 398 38.57 -16.78 -24.65
N GLU A 399 38.57 -16.02 -23.55
CA GLU A 399 39.75 -15.54 -22.86
C GLU A 399 40.00 -16.39 -21.61
N PRO A 400 41.26 -16.72 -21.29
CA PRO A 400 41.59 -17.48 -20.08
C PRO A 400 41.05 -16.82 -18.80
N TYR A 401 40.65 -17.66 -17.82
CA TYR A 401 40.27 -17.20 -16.48
C TYR A 401 41.35 -16.28 -15.87
N ARG A 402 40.93 -15.16 -15.26
CA ARG A 402 41.78 -14.07 -14.73
C ARG A 402 42.57 -13.27 -15.78
N SER A 403 42.19 -13.32 -17.05
CA SER A 403 42.75 -12.47 -18.10
C SER A 403 41.68 -11.67 -18.82
N GLY A 404 42.07 -10.56 -19.48
CA GLY A 404 41.19 -9.67 -20.25
C GLY A 404 39.92 -9.25 -19.50
N LEU A 405 38.75 -9.67 -19.98
CA LEU A 405 37.45 -9.39 -19.37
C LEU A 405 37.30 -9.95 -17.95
N TYR A 406 38.04 -11.02 -17.63
CA TYR A 406 38.02 -11.72 -16.35
C TYR A 406 39.19 -11.36 -15.43
N ALA A 407 40.04 -10.41 -15.82
CA ALA A 407 41.09 -9.89 -14.93
C ALA A 407 40.48 -9.37 -13.60
N PRO A 408 41.22 -9.40 -12.47
CA PRO A 408 40.70 -8.97 -11.17
C PRO A 408 40.06 -7.59 -11.20
N ASP A 409 40.76 -6.58 -11.73
CA ASP A 409 40.24 -5.20 -11.83
C ASP A 409 39.00 -5.10 -12.73
N SER A 410 38.96 -5.85 -13.84
CA SER A 410 37.79 -5.93 -14.73
C SER A 410 36.59 -6.59 -14.04
N THR A 411 36.86 -7.60 -13.23
CA THR A 411 35.84 -8.32 -12.45
C THR A 411 35.27 -7.39 -11.38
N ASP A 412 36.12 -6.71 -10.61
CA ASP A 412 35.69 -5.77 -9.57
C ASP A 412 34.80 -4.67 -10.16
N ARG A 413 35.23 -4.05 -11.26
CA ARG A 413 34.41 -3.07 -12.00
C ARG A 413 33.06 -3.61 -12.46
N THR A 414 33.02 -4.87 -12.89
CA THR A 414 31.77 -5.52 -13.32
C THR A 414 30.80 -5.67 -12.14
N TYR A 415 31.28 -6.14 -10.99
CA TYR A 415 30.44 -6.31 -9.80
C TYR A 415 30.00 -4.97 -9.20
N GLU A 416 30.88 -3.95 -9.21
CA GLU A 416 30.52 -2.59 -8.82
C GLU A 416 29.39 -2.03 -9.69
N GLU A 417 29.49 -2.16 -11.01
CA GLU A 417 28.44 -1.69 -11.93
C GLU A 417 27.14 -2.50 -11.78
N LEU A 418 27.24 -3.82 -11.63
CA LEU A 418 26.09 -4.70 -11.39
C LEU A 418 25.31 -4.26 -10.15
N LEU A 419 26.01 -4.00 -9.04
CA LEU A 419 25.42 -3.57 -7.78
C LEU A 419 24.95 -2.12 -7.82
N ARG A 420 25.61 -1.23 -8.56
CA ARG A 420 25.15 0.14 -8.80
C ARG A 420 23.79 0.15 -9.48
N ARG A 421 23.61 -0.65 -10.54
CA ARG A 421 22.32 -0.80 -11.24
C ARG A 421 21.25 -1.41 -10.34
N ALA A 422 21.60 -2.46 -9.59
CA ALA A 422 20.70 -3.06 -8.61
C ALA A 422 20.25 -2.02 -7.56
N SER A 423 21.17 -1.22 -7.03
CA SER A 423 20.88 -0.17 -6.04
C SER A 423 19.86 0.85 -6.55
N THR A 424 19.95 1.27 -7.82
CA THR A 424 18.97 2.18 -8.41
C THR A 424 17.58 1.54 -8.47
N LEU A 425 17.48 0.31 -8.95
CA LEU A 425 16.20 -0.40 -9.08
C LEU A 425 15.54 -0.65 -7.70
N LEU A 426 16.32 -1.15 -6.73
CA LEU A 426 15.85 -1.40 -5.36
C LEU A 426 15.33 -0.13 -4.68
N ALA A 427 15.99 1.01 -4.88
CA ALA A 427 15.55 2.29 -4.34
C ALA A 427 14.25 2.81 -4.98
N HIS A 428 13.90 2.29 -6.18
CA HIS A 428 12.61 2.51 -6.84
C HIS A 428 11.57 1.44 -6.50
N GLY A 429 11.86 0.54 -5.54
CA GLY A 429 10.93 -0.49 -5.07
C GLY A 429 10.92 -1.77 -5.90
N GLU A 430 11.80 -1.90 -6.90
CA GLU A 430 11.89 -3.10 -7.75
C GLU A 430 12.65 -4.23 -7.05
N THR A 431 12.17 -5.47 -7.20
CA THR A 431 12.94 -6.66 -6.80
C THR A 431 13.96 -7.00 -7.88
N VAL A 432 15.18 -7.32 -7.48
CA VAL A 432 16.31 -7.57 -8.38
C VAL A 432 16.91 -8.95 -8.13
N VAL A 433 17.05 -9.73 -9.20
CA VAL A 433 17.78 -11.01 -9.22
C VAL A 433 19.14 -10.78 -9.88
N LEU A 434 20.23 -11.14 -9.18
CA LEU A 434 21.58 -11.04 -9.70
C LEU A 434 22.18 -12.42 -10.01
N ASP A 435 22.39 -12.71 -11.29
CA ASP A 435 23.09 -13.91 -11.77
C ASP A 435 24.60 -13.64 -11.88
N ALA A 436 25.36 -14.16 -10.92
CA ALA A 436 26.81 -14.10 -10.94
C ALA A 436 27.43 -15.30 -10.22
N SER A 437 28.73 -15.54 -10.36
CA SER A 437 29.36 -16.66 -9.65
C SER A 437 29.41 -16.47 -8.13
N TRP A 438 29.48 -15.22 -7.66
CA TRP A 438 29.59 -14.85 -6.24
C TRP A 438 30.73 -15.57 -5.49
N THR A 439 31.85 -15.82 -6.18
CA THR A 439 33.01 -16.58 -5.68
C THR A 439 33.76 -15.87 -4.55
N ARG A 440 33.95 -14.55 -4.65
CA ARG A 440 34.71 -13.76 -3.67
C ARG A 440 33.84 -13.22 -2.54
N ARG A 441 34.33 -13.32 -1.30
CA ARG A 441 33.68 -12.73 -0.12
C ARG A 441 33.52 -11.22 -0.24
N THR A 442 34.47 -10.52 -0.85
CA THR A 442 34.43 -9.06 -1.04
C THR A 442 33.23 -8.62 -1.89
N HIS A 443 32.95 -9.31 -3.00
CA HIS A 443 31.77 -9.01 -3.83
C HIS A 443 30.45 -9.29 -3.10
N ARG A 444 30.41 -10.36 -2.29
CA ARG A 444 29.24 -10.66 -1.45
C ARG A 444 29.02 -9.59 -0.38
N GLN A 445 30.09 -9.03 0.19
CA GLN A 445 30.00 -7.92 1.13
C GLN A 445 29.43 -6.66 0.46
N LEU A 446 29.89 -6.31 -0.76
CA LEU A 446 29.32 -5.18 -1.50
C LEU A 446 27.81 -5.35 -1.77
N ALA A 447 27.35 -6.59 -1.98
CA ALA A 447 25.92 -6.88 -2.11
C ALA A 447 25.16 -6.70 -0.79
N THR A 448 25.75 -7.10 0.34
CA THR A 448 25.21 -6.81 1.68
C THR A 448 25.11 -5.31 1.92
N ASP A 449 26.17 -4.55 1.67
CA ASP A 449 26.19 -3.09 1.85
C ASP A 449 25.15 -2.40 0.95
N THR A 450 24.93 -2.94 -0.25
CA THR A 450 23.89 -2.45 -1.18
C THR A 450 22.50 -2.69 -0.62
N ALA A 451 22.21 -3.90 -0.14
CA ALA A 451 20.92 -4.23 0.46
C ALA A 451 20.63 -3.39 1.72
N GLU A 452 21.62 -3.18 2.58
CA GLU A 452 21.48 -2.32 3.77
C GLU A 452 21.17 -0.86 3.38
N ARG A 453 21.95 -0.30 2.44
CA ARG A 453 21.77 1.08 1.97
C ARG A 453 20.39 1.31 1.34
N THR A 454 19.85 0.33 0.63
CA THR A 454 18.52 0.42 0.02
C THR A 454 17.41 -0.11 0.92
N SER A 455 17.73 -0.57 2.15
CA SER A 455 16.79 -1.22 3.07
C SER A 455 16.01 -2.36 2.42
N SER A 456 16.72 -3.18 1.64
CA SER A 456 16.17 -4.29 0.87
C SER A 456 16.51 -5.63 1.52
N GLU A 457 15.65 -6.62 1.33
CA GLU A 457 15.91 -7.96 1.87
C GLU A 457 16.94 -8.70 1.01
N LEU A 458 18.07 -9.08 1.60
CA LEU A 458 19.10 -9.87 0.92
C LEU A 458 18.80 -11.37 1.01
N VAL A 459 18.67 -12.02 -0.16
CA VAL A 459 18.43 -13.47 -0.26
C VAL A 459 19.54 -14.15 -1.07
N PRO A 460 20.56 -14.72 -0.41
CA PRO A 460 21.63 -15.45 -1.07
C PRO A 460 21.22 -16.90 -1.39
N LEU A 461 21.31 -17.30 -2.66
CA LEU A 461 21.04 -18.64 -3.16
C LEU A 461 22.29 -19.21 -3.84
N GLN A 462 22.66 -20.44 -3.47
CA GLN A 462 23.78 -21.16 -4.07
C GLN A 462 23.27 -22.37 -4.85
N CYS A 463 23.37 -22.32 -6.17
CA CYS A 463 23.07 -23.43 -7.05
C CYS A 463 24.12 -24.54 -6.92
N THR A 464 23.65 -25.75 -6.64
CA THR A 464 24.48 -26.96 -6.56
C THR A 464 23.99 -28.00 -7.57
N ALA A 465 24.94 -28.75 -8.13
CA ALA A 465 24.69 -29.90 -8.98
C ALA A 465 25.84 -30.91 -8.79
N PRO A 466 25.61 -32.22 -8.97
CA PRO A 466 26.68 -33.20 -9.07
C PRO A 466 27.69 -32.84 -10.17
N ASP A 467 28.96 -33.15 -9.95
CA ASP A 467 30.06 -32.76 -10.87
C ASP A 467 29.88 -33.35 -12.29
N ASP A 468 29.38 -34.58 -12.38
CA ASP A 468 29.07 -35.25 -13.65
C ASP A 468 27.97 -34.51 -14.42
N VAL A 469 26.92 -34.07 -13.73
CA VAL A 469 25.82 -33.27 -14.30
C VAL A 469 26.31 -31.88 -14.72
N ALA A 470 27.12 -31.22 -13.90
CA ALA A 470 27.65 -29.89 -14.20
C ALA A 470 28.59 -29.93 -15.42
N THR A 471 29.45 -30.95 -15.49
CA THR A 471 30.37 -31.19 -16.61
C THR A 471 29.59 -31.44 -17.90
N GLU A 472 28.60 -32.34 -17.87
CA GLU A 472 27.78 -32.65 -19.05
C GLU A 472 27.03 -31.40 -19.55
N ARG A 473 26.51 -30.56 -18.65
CA ARG A 473 25.87 -29.29 -19.02
C ARG A 473 26.82 -28.29 -19.68
N LEU A 474 28.09 -28.26 -19.27
CA LEU A 474 29.11 -27.43 -19.91
C LEU A 474 29.44 -27.95 -21.32
N ARG A 475 29.50 -29.28 -21.51
CA ARG A 475 29.73 -29.91 -22.83
C ARG A 475 28.58 -29.70 -23.82
N GLN A 476 27.35 -29.77 -23.33
CA GLN A 476 26.14 -29.62 -24.15
C GLN A 476 25.80 -28.16 -24.46
N ARG A 477 26.47 -27.19 -23.84
CA ARG A 477 26.26 -25.76 -24.11
C ARG A 477 26.83 -25.37 -25.48
N SER A 478 25.97 -25.30 -26.48
CA SER A 478 26.24 -24.54 -27.72
C SER A 478 26.49 -23.07 -27.37
N ALA A 479 27.41 -22.39 -28.09
CA ALA A 479 27.83 -20.99 -27.87
C ALA A 479 26.73 -20.06 -27.30
N THR A 480 26.75 -19.83 -25.98
CA THR A 480 25.86 -18.91 -25.26
C THR A 480 26.68 -17.77 -24.61
N VAL A 481 26.03 -16.84 -23.92
CA VAL A 481 26.60 -15.60 -23.35
C VAL A 481 27.65 -15.84 -22.24
N SER A 482 27.79 -17.07 -21.73
CA SER A 482 28.73 -17.40 -20.64
C SER A 482 29.99 -18.08 -21.20
N ASP A 483 31.16 -17.49 -20.95
CA ASP A 483 32.45 -17.92 -21.55
C ASP A 483 33.22 -18.98 -20.73
N ALA A 484 32.58 -19.65 -19.76
CA ALA A 484 33.24 -20.62 -18.88
C ALA A 484 33.19 -22.07 -19.40
N ASP A 485 34.35 -22.73 -19.49
CA ASP A 485 34.52 -24.16 -19.79
C ASP A 485 34.84 -25.01 -18.54
N GLU A 486 35.13 -26.31 -18.72
CA GLU A 486 35.45 -27.26 -17.64
C GLU A 486 36.68 -26.82 -16.82
N ASP A 487 37.74 -26.34 -17.49
CA ASP A 487 38.99 -25.93 -16.84
C ASP A 487 38.80 -24.64 -16.03
N ILE A 488 38.02 -23.69 -16.55
CA ILE A 488 37.62 -22.47 -15.85
C ILE A 488 36.76 -22.81 -14.63
N ALA A 489 35.84 -23.76 -14.76
CA ALA A 489 34.99 -24.18 -13.64
C ALA A 489 35.81 -24.79 -12.49
N ALA A 490 36.80 -25.64 -12.80
CA ALA A 490 37.70 -26.22 -11.82
C ALA A 490 38.59 -25.15 -11.14
N ALA A 491 39.12 -24.19 -11.91
CA ALA A 491 39.90 -23.09 -11.35
C ALA A 491 39.06 -22.20 -10.41
N MET A 492 37.82 -21.89 -10.80
CA MET A 492 36.89 -21.13 -9.97
C MET A 492 36.52 -21.86 -8.67
N ALA A 493 36.44 -23.19 -8.69
CA ALA A 493 36.14 -23.99 -7.50
C ALA A 493 37.24 -23.90 -6.43
N VAL A 494 38.51 -23.88 -6.86
CA VAL A 494 39.66 -23.73 -5.96
C VAL A 494 39.71 -22.33 -5.33
N ASP A 495 39.33 -21.31 -6.09
CA ASP A 495 39.38 -19.91 -5.67
C ASP A 495 38.13 -19.43 -4.90
N ALA A 496 37.10 -20.28 -4.75
CA ALA A 496 35.83 -19.91 -4.15
C ALA A 496 35.93 -19.77 -2.62
N ASP A 497 35.62 -18.58 -2.11
CA ASP A 497 35.50 -18.37 -0.67
C ASP A 497 34.21 -19.03 -0.15
N PRO A 498 34.21 -19.68 1.05
CA PRO A 498 33.02 -20.27 1.64
C PRO A 498 31.84 -19.28 1.75
N TRP A 499 30.63 -19.74 1.44
CA TRP A 499 29.40 -18.93 1.47
C TRP A 499 28.33 -19.50 2.42
N PRO A 500 28.59 -19.57 3.74
CA PRO A 500 27.68 -20.19 4.70
C PRO A 500 26.33 -19.48 4.85
N GLN A 501 26.22 -18.23 4.39
CA GLN A 501 24.98 -17.46 4.42
C GLN A 501 23.99 -17.88 3.33
N ALA A 502 24.44 -18.56 2.26
CA ALA A 502 23.60 -18.94 1.15
C ALA A 502 22.74 -20.17 1.44
N HIS A 503 21.53 -20.18 0.87
CA HIS A 503 20.70 -21.37 0.83
C HIS A 503 21.09 -22.21 -0.37
N ALA A 504 21.48 -23.46 -0.12
CA ALA A 504 21.81 -24.40 -1.20
C ALA A 504 20.52 -24.81 -1.94
N VAL A 505 20.54 -24.70 -3.27
CA VAL A 505 19.45 -25.10 -4.16
C VAL A 505 19.99 -26.11 -5.16
N SER A 506 19.61 -27.38 -5.01
CA SER A 506 19.92 -28.42 -6.00
C SER A 506 19.19 -28.10 -7.31
N THR A 507 19.94 -27.99 -8.41
CA THR A 507 19.39 -27.77 -9.76
C THR A 507 19.42 -29.01 -10.64
N ALA A 508 19.91 -30.13 -10.09
CA ALA A 508 19.92 -31.42 -10.79
C ALA A 508 18.53 -32.08 -10.81
N GLU A 509 17.65 -31.68 -9.89
CA GLU A 509 16.28 -32.17 -9.76
C GLU A 509 15.28 -31.14 -10.27
N SER A 510 14.11 -31.62 -10.74
CA SER A 510 12.97 -30.78 -11.10
C SER A 510 12.47 -29.95 -9.89
N GLY A 511 11.88 -28.78 -10.15
CA GLY A 511 11.28 -27.93 -9.10
C GLY A 511 12.29 -27.07 -8.31
N SER A 512 13.46 -26.78 -8.88
CA SER A 512 14.46 -25.90 -8.26
C SER A 512 13.95 -24.47 -8.04
N VAL A 513 13.15 -23.95 -8.97
CA VAL A 513 12.47 -22.65 -8.86
C VAL A 513 11.50 -22.64 -7.69
N ASP A 514 10.62 -23.65 -7.58
CA ASP A 514 9.65 -23.76 -6.47
C ASP A 514 10.34 -23.79 -5.10
N ARG A 515 11.46 -24.51 -4.98
CA ARG A 515 12.25 -24.55 -3.74
C ARG A 515 12.85 -23.19 -3.41
N ALA A 516 13.39 -22.49 -4.40
CA ALA A 516 13.92 -21.14 -4.20
C ALA A 516 12.80 -20.16 -3.80
N LEU A 517 11.64 -20.22 -4.46
CA LEU A 517 10.45 -19.45 -4.10
C LEU A 517 9.96 -19.78 -2.69
N HIS A 518 10.03 -21.03 -2.26
CA HIS A 518 9.70 -21.40 -0.87
C HIS A 518 10.65 -20.75 0.14
N ILE A 519 11.95 -20.71 -0.15
CA ILE A 519 12.94 -20.01 0.69
C ILE A 519 12.58 -18.52 0.78
N LEU A 520 12.32 -17.88 -0.37
CA LEU A 520 11.89 -16.48 -0.46
C LEU A 520 10.59 -16.19 0.32
N ARG A 521 9.60 -17.09 0.25
CA ARG A 521 8.33 -16.97 0.99
C ARG A 521 8.49 -17.22 2.48
N SER A 522 9.35 -18.15 2.89
CA SER A 522 9.58 -18.47 4.30
C SER A 522 10.20 -17.31 5.08
N ARG A 523 10.91 -16.40 4.39
CA ARG A 523 11.41 -15.14 4.96
C ARG A 523 10.39 -14.01 4.98
N MET A 524 9.26 -14.14 4.28
CA MET A 524 8.12 -13.25 4.48
C MET A 524 7.46 -13.51 5.84
N SER A 525 7.43 -14.76 6.30
CA SER A 525 6.78 -15.15 7.56
C SER A 525 7.63 -15.00 8.82
N ARG A 526 8.90 -14.60 8.67
CA ARG A 526 9.85 -14.32 9.77
C ARG A 526 10.22 -12.85 9.75
#